data_AF-K9KGJ3-F1
#
_entry.id   AF-K9KGJ3-F1
#
_cell.length_a   1.000
_cell.length_b   1.000
_cell.length_c   1.000
_cell.angle_alpha   90.00
_cell.angle_beta   90.00
_cell.angle_gamma   90.00
#
_symmetry.space_group_name_H-M   'P 1'
#
loop_
_entity.id
_entity.type
_entity.pdbx_description
1 polymer ?
#
loop_
_entity_poly.entity_id
_entity_poly.type
_entity_poly.pdbx_seq_one_letter_code
_entity_poly.pdbx_strand_id
1 'polypeptide(L)' 'RYKISLLKPSTKALVLSCKVSIRTDNRGFLSLQYMIRNEDGQICFVEYYCCPDEEVPESES' A
#
# COMPACT_ATOMS: atom_id res chain seq x y z
N ARG A 1 -11.17 4.84 5.32
CA ARG A 1 -10.84 5.43 3.99
C ARG A 1 -9.32 5.59 3.91
N TYR A 2 -8.72 5.97 2.78
CA TYR A 2 -7.26 6.22 2.69
C TYR A 2 -7.01 7.52 1.92
N LYS A 3 -6.07 8.34 2.38
CA LYS A 3 -5.65 9.55 1.64
C LYS A 3 -4.93 9.12 0.37
N ILE A 4 -5.51 9.41 -0.80
CA ILE A 4 -4.96 9.00 -2.10
C ILE A 4 -3.54 9.53 -2.33
N SER A 5 -3.20 10.69 -1.77
CA SER A 5 -1.86 11.27 -1.82
C SER A 5 -0.81 10.36 -1.16
N LEU A 6 -1.18 9.61 -0.12
CA LEU A 6 -0.30 8.64 0.55
C LEU A 6 -0.17 7.34 -0.25
N LEU A 7 -1.16 6.98 -1.07
CA LEU A 7 -1.09 5.79 -1.93
C LEU A 7 -0.40 6.06 -3.27
N LYS A 8 -0.36 7.31 -3.73
CA LYS A 8 0.23 7.69 -5.03
C LYS A 8 1.67 7.14 -5.23
N PRO A 9 2.59 7.17 -4.24
CA PRO A 9 3.95 6.63 -4.42
C PRO A 9 4.00 5.12 -4.62
N SER A 10 3.03 4.36 -4.10
CA SER A 10 3.03 2.89 -4.23
C SER A 10 2.83 2.43 -5.68
N THR A 11 2.29 3.29 -6.54
CA THR A 11 2.15 3.04 -7.99
C THR A 11 3.50 2.78 -8.67
N LYS A 12 4.61 3.32 -8.16
CA LYS A 12 5.96 3.02 -8.70
C LYS A 12 6.30 1.54 -8.57
N ALA A 13 5.97 0.92 -7.43
CA ALA A 13 6.16 -0.51 -7.21
C ALA A 13 5.15 -1.33 -8.02
N LEU A 14 3.91 -0.84 -8.16
CA LEU A 14 2.88 -1.49 -8.97
C LEU A 14 3.30 -1.66 -10.43
N VAL A 15 3.86 -0.61 -11.06
CA VAL A 15 4.31 -0.63 -12.46
C VAL A 15 5.38 -1.70 -12.71
N LEU A 16 6.24 -1.97 -11.73
CA LEU A 16 7.31 -2.97 -11.83
C LEU A 16 6.86 -4.38 -11.41
N SER A 17 5.72 -4.48 -10.74
CA SER A 17 5.25 -5.74 -10.17
C SER A 17 4.57 -6.62 -11.21
N CYS A 18 4.76 -7.93 -11.09
CA CYS A 18 4.00 -8.92 -11.85
C CYS A 18 2.77 -9.41 -11.08
N LYS A 19 2.76 -9.25 -9.75
CA LYS A 19 1.62 -9.55 -8.88
C LYS A 19 1.59 -8.57 -7.71
N VAL A 20 0.38 -8.32 -7.21
CA VAL A 20 0.16 -7.55 -5.98
C VAL A 20 -0.81 -8.32 -5.06
N SER A 21 -0.49 -8.35 -3.77
CA SER A 21 -1.40 -8.79 -2.71
C SER A 21 -1.85 -7.57 -1.90
N ILE A 22 -3.14 -7.49 -1.64
CA ILE A 22 -3.76 -6.39 -0.88
C ILE A 22 -4.38 -7.00 0.37
N ARG A 23 -3.96 -6.53 1.55
CA ARG A 23 -4.46 -7.00 2.84
C ARG A 23 -4.82 -5.79 3.70
N THR A 24 -5.84 -5.97 4.54
CA THR A 24 -6.20 -5.01 5.58
C THR A 24 -6.32 -5.74 6.91
N ASP A 25 -5.85 -5.13 7.98
CA ASP A 25 -6.03 -5.67 9.33
C ASP A 25 -7.32 -5.15 10.00
N ASN A 26 -7.56 -5.59 11.23
CA ASN A 26 -8.71 -5.18 12.05
C ASN A 26 -8.66 -3.70 12.46
N ARG A 27 -7.50 -3.03 12.37
CA ARG A 27 -7.32 -1.60 12.62
C ARG A 27 -7.53 -0.77 11.35
N GLY A 28 -7.70 -1.41 10.20
CA GLY A 28 -7.83 -0.74 8.91
C GLY A 28 -6.50 -0.31 8.29
N PHE A 29 -5.36 -0.84 8.75
CA PHE A 29 -4.08 -0.64 8.06
C PHE A 29 -4.07 -1.41 6.75
N LEU A 30 -3.70 -0.73 5.68
CA LEU A 30 -3.49 -1.33 4.36
C LEU A 30 -2.06 -1.85 4.24
N SER A 31 -1.92 -3.08 3.75
CA SER A 31 -0.67 -3.69 3.32
C SER A 31 -0.77 -4.02 1.83
N LEU A 32 0.12 -3.44 1.03
CA LEU A 32 0.29 -3.74 -0.40
C LEU A 32 1.63 -4.44 -0.57
N GLN A 33 1.61 -5.72 -0.94
CA GLN A 33 2.82 -6.50 -1.20
C GLN A 33 2.96 -6.71 -2.70
N TYR A 34 4.00 -6.12 -3.29
CA TYR A 34 4.33 -6.19 -4.70
C TYR A 34 5.39 -7.27 -4.92
N MET A 35 5.10 -8.22 -5.80
CA MET A 35 6.05 -9.20 -6.30
C MET A 35 6.67 -8.65 -7.59
N ILE A 36 7.96 -8.38 -7.57
CA ILE A 36 8.72 -7.85 -8.70
C ILE A 36 9.65 -8.94 -9.21
N ARG A 37 9.61 -9.19 -10.52
CA ARG A 37 10.57 -10.07 -11.19
C ARG A 37 11.61 -9.20 -11.88
N ASN A 38 12.89 -9.34 -11.52
CA ASN A 38 13.96 -8.61 -12.20
C ASN A 38 14.31 -9.25 -13.55
N GLU A 39 15.23 -8.62 -14.28
CA GLU A 39 15.67 -9.07 -15.60
C GLU A 39 16.34 -10.46 -15.56
N ASP A 40 17.01 -10.79 -14.45
CA ASP A 40 17.62 -12.10 -14.20
C ASP A 40 16.59 -13.18 -13.77
N GLY A 41 15.30 -12.84 -13.71
CA GLY A 41 14.22 -13.74 -13.31
C GLY A 41 14.09 -13.97 -11.80
N GLN A 42 14.93 -13.33 -10.98
CA GLN A 42 14.83 -13.35 -9.53
C GLN A 42 13.60 -12.60 -9.03
N ILE A 43 13.06 -13.06 -7.91
CA ILE A 43 11.88 -12.46 -7.29
C ILE A 43 12.29 -11.59 -6.12
N CYS A 44 11.84 -10.34 -6.15
CA CYS A 44 11.95 -9.36 -5.08
C CYS A 44 10.56 -8.96 -4.58
N PHE A 45 10.48 -8.50 -3.33
CA PHE A 45 9.23 -8.02 -2.75
C PHE A 45 9.38 -6.59 -2.24
N VAL A 46 8.35 -5.78 -2.48
CA VAL A 46 8.20 -4.45 -1.87
C VAL A 46 6.89 -4.47 -1.09
N GLU A 47 6.94 -4.12 0.19
CA GLU A 47 5.73 -3.91 1.00
C GLU A 47 5.51 -2.43 1.27
N TYR A 48 4.27 -1.99 1.06
CA TYR A 48 3.82 -0.65 1.37
C TYR A 48 2.72 -0.72 2.43
N TYR A 49 2.91 0.01 3.52
CA TYR A 49 1.93 0.11 4.60
C TYR A 49 1.33 1.51 4.62
N CYS A 50 0.01 1.60 4.71
CA CYS A 50 -0.71 2.86 4.83
C CYS A 50 -1.70 2.77 5.99
N CYS A 51 -1.63 3.72 6.93
CA CYS A 51 -2.68 3.88 7.93
C CYS A 51 -4.00 4.29 7.26
N PRO A 52 -5.15 3.91 7.85
CA PRO A 52 -6.43 4.44 7.40
C PRO A 52 -6.47 5.95 7.65
N ASP A 53 -7.26 6.63 6.84
CA ASP A 53 -7.69 8.01 7.09
C ASP A 53 -8.63 7.99 8.30
N GLU A 54 -8.17 8.54 9.42
CA GLU A 54 -8.98 8.80 10.59
C GLU A 54 -9.89 9.99 10.25
N GLU A 55 -11.20 9.75 10.16
CA GLU A 55 -12.16 10.85 10.26
C GLU A 55 -12.00 11.42 11.67
N VAL A 56 -11.24 12.52 11.83
CA VAL A 56 -11.21 13.26 13.10
C VAL A 56 -12.67 13.68 13.35
N PRO A 57 -13.35 13.15 14.38
CA PRO A 57 -14.69 13.63 14.68
C PRO A 57 -14.57 15.12 15.03
N GLU A 58 -15.37 15.94 14.35
CA GLU A 58 -15.41 17.40 14.46
C GLU A 58 -16.02 17.84 15.81
N SER A 59 -15.43 17.40 16.91
CA SER A 59 -16.02 17.55 18.25
C SER A 59 -14.96 17.76 19.33
N GLU A 60 -14.01 18.68 19.12
CA GLU A 60 -13.37 19.45 20.20
C GLU A 60 -12.96 20.83 19.66
N SER A 61 -13.86 21.82 19.77
CA SER A 61 -13.58 23.26 19.72
C SER A 61 -14.56 23.98 20.65
#